data_AF-A0A1Q5Q366-F1
#
_entry.id   AF-A0A1Q5Q366-F1
#
_cell.length_a   1.000
_cell.length_b   1.000
_cell.length_c   1.000
_cell.angle_alpha   90.00
_cell.angle_beta   90.00
_cell.angle_gamma   90.00
#
_symmetry.space_group_name_H-M   'P 1'
#
loop_
_entity.id
_entity.type
_entity.pdbx_description
1 polymer ?
#
loop_
_entity_poly.entity_id
_entity_poly.type
_entity_poly.pdbx_seq_one_letter_code
_entity_poly.pdbx_strand_id
1 'polypeptide(L)' 'MIALPPSEGKTLPEPARPVDLAELALGQLSKARARIAAALAELGTGDAAAETLSVGPKARADLVKSLVVV' A
#
# COMPACT_ATOMS: atom_id res chain seq x y z
N MET A 1 9.60 -16.72 17.62
CA MET A 1 8.88 -15.79 16.74
C MET A 1 9.53 -14.42 16.89
N ILE A 2 10.04 -13.83 15.82
CA ILE A 2 10.67 -12.50 15.86
C ILE A 2 9.68 -11.54 15.18
N ALA A 3 9.24 -10.51 15.91
CA ALA A 3 8.41 -9.45 15.35
C ALA A 3 9.32 -8.27 15.01
N LEU A 4 9.48 -8.01 13.71
CA LEU A 4 10.19 -6.83 13.24
C LEU A 4 9.18 -5.72 12.94
N PRO A 5 9.52 -4.45 13.23
CA PRO A 5 8.71 -3.33 12.78
C PRO A 5 8.66 -3.31 11.24
N PRO A 6 7.58 -2.80 10.64
CA PRO A 6 7.50 -2.63 9.19
C PRO A 6 8.61 -1.69 8.71
N SER A 7 9.24 -2.02 7.58
CA SER A 7 10.23 -1.14 6.96
C SER A 7 9.51 0.01 6.24
N GLU A 8 9.76 1.24 6.67
CA GLU A 8 9.18 2.42 6.00
C GLU A 8 9.88 2.75 4.68
N GLY A 9 11.17 2.46 4.59
CA GLY A 9 11.96 2.60 3.37
C GLY A 9 11.53 1.58 2.33
N LYS A 10 10.96 2.05 1.23
CA LYS A 10 10.71 1.24 0.03
C LYS A 10 11.68 1.69 -1.05
N THR A 11 12.45 0.75 -1.61
CA THR A 11 13.14 0.99 -2.87
C THR A 11 12.07 1.08 -3.96
N LEU A 12 12.18 2.08 -4.85
CA LEU A 12 11.24 2.20 -5.96
C LEU A 12 11.26 0.88 -6.76
N PRO A 13 10.10 0.22 -6.96
CA PRO A 13 10.07 -0.98 -7.77
C PRO A 13 10.34 -0.60 -9.24
N GLU A 14 11.13 -1.42 -9.93
CA GLU A 14 11.13 -1.42 -11.39
C GLU A 14 9.71 -1.75 -11.90
N PRO A 15 9.30 -1.30 -13.09
CA PRO A 15 7.98 -1.62 -13.64
C PRO A 15 7.83 -3.14 -13.73
N ALA A 16 7.00 -3.70 -12.85
CA ALA A 16 6.78 -5.13 -12.72
C ALA A 16 5.28 -5.44 -12.70
N ARG A 17 4.95 -6.72 -12.91
CA ARG A 17 3.56 -7.19 -12.83
C ARG A 17 3.01 -6.91 -11.42
N PRO A 18 1.78 -6.37 -11.30
CA PRO A 18 1.12 -6.24 -10.00
C PRO A 18 1.08 -7.58 -9.25
N VAL A 19 1.30 -7.52 -7.94
CA VAL A 19 1.18 -8.69 -7.05
C VAL A 19 -0.30 -9.08 -6.91
N ASP A 20 -0.59 -10.38 -7.01
CA ASP A 20 -1.88 -10.92 -6.61
C ASP A 20 -1.93 -11.12 -5.08
N LEU A 21 -2.77 -10.34 -4.41
CA LEU A 21 -2.94 -10.39 -2.96
C LEU A 21 -3.64 -11.66 -2.47
N ALA A 22 -4.31 -12.40 -3.36
CA ALA A 22 -4.97 -13.67 -3.03
C ALA A 22 -3.97 -14.84 -2.94
N GLU A 23 -2.88 -14.77 -3.70
CA GLU A 23 -1.83 -15.81 -3.73
C GLU A 23 -0.80 -15.68 -2.59
N LEU A 24 -0.85 -14.59 -1.82
CA LEU A 24 0.02 -14.41 -0.65
C LEU A 24 -0.26 -15.46 0.43
N ALA A 25 0.80 -15.88 1.12
CA ALA A 25 0.70 -16.71 2.31
C ALA A 25 -0.29 -16.12 3.34
N LEU A 26 -0.80 -16.98 4.23
CA LEU A 26 -1.83 -16.63 5.22
C LEU A 26 -3.16 -16.23 4.56
N GLY A 27 -3.74 -17.15 3.77
CA GLY A 27 -4.98 -16.92 3.00
C GLY A 27 -6.20 -16.52 3.84
N GLN A 28 -6.22 -16.82 5.14
CA GLN A 28 -7.26 -16.33 6.05
C GLN A 28 -7.30 -14.79 6.16
N LEU A 29 -6.23 -14.10 5.73
CA LEU A 29 -6.14 -12.64 5.72
C LEU A 29 -6.64 -12.01 4.41
N SER A 30 -6.99 -12.79 3.38
CA SER A 30 -7.36 -12.26 2.06
C SER A 30 -8.53 -11.26 2.13
N LYS A 31 -9.56 -11.54 2.95
CA LYS A 31 -10.69 -10.61 3.13
C LYS A 31 -10.27 -9.29 3.77
N ALA A 32 -9.36 -9.33 4.74
CA ALA A 32 -8.84 -8.13 5.39
C ALA A 32 -7.97 -7.31 4.42
N ARG A 33 -7.12 -7.98 3.63
CA ARG A 33 -6.32 -7.33 2.57
C ARG A 33 -7.21 -6.62 1.55
N ALA A 34 -8.26 -7.27 1.07
CA ALA A 34 -9.20 -6.67 0.11
C ALA A 34 -9.89 -5.43 0.66
N ARG A 35 -10.35 -5.47 1.93
CA ARG A 35 -10.98 -4.31 2.58
C ARG A 35 -10.02 -3.12 2.72
N ILE A 36 -8.78 -3.38 3.10
CA ILE A 36 -7.76 -2.33 3.24
C ILE A 36 -7.42 -1.74 1.87
N ALA A 37 -7.24 -2.59 0.85
CA ALA A 37 -6.97 -2.12 -0.52
C ALA A 37 -8.08 -1.22 -1.05
N ALA A 38 -9.35 -1.60 -0.86
CA ALA A 38 -10.50 -0.78 -1.25
C ALA A 38 -10.52 0.57 -0.51
N ALA A 39 -10.33 0.57 0.82
CA ALA A 39 -10.30 1.81 1.60
C ALA A 39 -9.14 2.74 1.20
N LEU A 40 -7.98 2.18 0.85
CA LEU A 40 -6.84 2.96 0.35
C LEU A 40 -7.11 3.53 -1.04
N ALA A 41 -7.77 2.77 -1.91
CA ALA A 41 -8.19 3.26 -3.23
C ALA A 41 -9.22 4.40 -3.11
N GLU A 42 -10.17 4.29 -2.17
CA GLU A 42 -11.14 5.35 -1.85
C GLU A 42 -10.48 6.61 -1.28
N LEU A 43 -9.46 6.44 -0.42
CA LEU A 43 -8.70 7.57 0.14
C LEU A 43 -7.93 8.34 -0.95
N GLY A 44 -7.50 7.65 -2.01
CA GLY A 44 -6.81 8.26 -3.14
C GLY A 44 -5.40 8.77 -2.79
N THR A 45 -4.96 9.81 -3.50
CA THR A 45 -3.54 10.23 -3.52
C THR A 45 -3.32 11.73 -3.30
N GLY A 46 -4.34 12.46 -2.84
CA GLY A 46 -4.26 13.90 -2.59
C GLY A 46 -3.59 14.24 -1.25
N ASP A 47 -3.50 15.54 -0.93
CA ASP A 47 -2.92 16.00 0.34
C ASP A 47 -3.65 15.43 1.56
N ALA A 48 -4.98 15.29 1.49
CA ALA A 48 -5.77 14.65 2.54
C ALA A 48 -5.36 13.19 2.79
N ALA A 49 -4.97 12.45 1.73
CA ALA A 49 -4.44 11.09 1.87
C ALA A 49 -3.07 11.11 2.53
N ALA A 50 -2.20 12.06 2.14
CA ALA A 50 -0.88 12.21 2.74
C ALA A 50 -0.94 12.57 4.23
N GLU A 51 -1.87 13.43 4.62
CA GLU A 51 -2.12 13.80 6.01
C GLU A 51 -2.70 12.62 6.82
N THR A 52 -3.71 11.94 6.27
CA THR A 52 -4.34 10.77 6.90
C THR A 52 -3.32 9.65 7.14
N LEU A 53 -2.43 9.40 6.17
CA LEU A 53 -1.38 8.39 6.27
C LEU A 53 -0.13 8.89 7.00
N SER A 54 -0.11 10.17 7.40
CA SER A 54 1.02 10.82 8.08
C SER A 54 2.36 10.64 7.34
N VAL A 55 2.34 10.77 6.02
CA VAL A 55 3.52 10.58 5.18
C VAL A 55 4.23 11.89 4.83
N GLY A 56 5.56 11.86 4.94
CA GLY A 56 6.41 12.99 4.58
C GLY A 56 6.51 13.25 3.07
N PRO A 57 7.10 14.39 2.66
CA PRO A 57 7.13 14.83 1.25
C PRO A 57 7.66 13.81 0.26
N LYS A 58 8.66 13.01 0.66
CA LYS A 58 9.25 11.96 -0.19
C LYS A 58 8.23 10.89 -0.56
N ALA A 59 7.39 10.48 0.38
CA ALA A 59 6.37 9.45 0.18
C ALA A 59 5.08 10.00 -0.46
N ARG A 60 4.82 11.31 -0.40
CA ARG A 60 3.71 11.94 -1.13
C ARG A 60 3.80 11.70 -2.64
N ALA A 61 5.00 11.78 -3.21
CA ALA A 61 5.24 11.53 -4.63
C ALA A 61 4.94 10.06 -5.03
N ASP A 62 5.00 9.13 -4.08
CA ASP A 62 4.73 7.72 -4.34
C ASP A 62 3.24 7.38 -4.26
N LEU A 63 2.43 8.16 -3.52
CA LEU A 63 0.97 8.00 -3.51
C LEU A 63 0.42 8.09 -4.93
N VAL A 64 0.83 9.11 -5.70
CA VAL A 64 0.39 9.33 -7.08
C VAL A 64 0.71 8.14 -8.00
N LYS A 65 1.84 7.46 -7.76
CA LYS A 65 2.27 6.29 -8.55
C LYS A 65 1.55 4.99 -8.15
N SER A 66 0.95 4.99 -6.96
CA SER A 66 0.33 3.80 -6.35
C SER A 66 -1.14 3.62 -6.73
N LEU A 67 -1.70 4.53 -7.55
CA LEU A 67 -3.02 4.38 -8.15
C LEU A 67 -3.02 3.23 -9.15
N VAL A 68 -3.29 2.03 -8.65
CA VAL A 68 -3.69 0.88 -9.45
C VAL A 68 -5.16 0.65 -9.15
N VAL A 69 -5.99 0.75 -10.19
CA VAL A 69 -7.41 0.42 -10.13
C VAL A 69 -7.53 -1.05 -9.74
N VAL A 70 -8.14 -1.32 -8.58
CA VAL A 70 -8.47 -2.68 -8.10
C VAL A 70 -9.64 -3.23 -8.90
#